data_AF-A0A0W0WGU2-F1
#
_entry.id   AF-A0A0W0WGU2-F1
#
_cell.length_a   1.000
_cell.length_b   1.000
_cell.length_c   1.000
_cell.angle_alpha   90.00
_cell.angle_beta   90.00
_cell.angle_gamma   90.00
#
_symmetry.space_group_name_H-M   'P 1'
#
loop_
_entity.id
_entity.type
_entity.pdbx_description
1 polymer ?
#
loop_
_entity_poly.entity_id
_entity_poly.type
_entity_poly.pdbx_seq_one_letter_code
_entity_poly.pdbx_strand_id
1 'polypeptide(L)' 'MGLSGISPLSLVLILVIILALFGTGKLKNIGSDLGNAIKHFRRAINEDSDNDEKKDKKSS' A
#
# COMPACT_ATOMS: atom_id res chain seq x y z
N MET A 1 13.54 24.22 -3.65
CA MET A 1 13.15 23.87 -2.27
C MET A 1 12.40 22.54 -2.31
N GLY A 2 13.14 21.44 -2.40
CA GLY A 2 12.56 20.09 -2.46
C GLY A 2 12.28 19.54 -1.07
N LEU A 3 11.63 18.37 -1.00
CA LEU A 3 11.32 17.61 0.21
C LEU A 3 12.56 17.11 0.99
N SER A 4 13.75 17.68 0.74
CA SER A 4 15.03 17.34 1.38
C SER A 4 15.08 17.65 2.89
N GLY A 5 14.04 18.29 3.44
CA GLY A 5 13.88 18.51 4.89
C GLY A 5 13.04 17.45 5.60
N ILE A 6 12.30 16.60 4.88
CA ILE A 6 11.57 15.49 5.50
C ILE A 6 12.53 14.30 5.59
N SER A 7 13.35 14.32 6.63
CA SER A 7 14.16 13.16 6.99
C SER A 7 13.24 11.98 7.30
N PRO A 8 13.53 10.76 6.81
CA PRO A 8 12.74 9.56 7.16
C PRO A 8 12.53 9.37 8.67
N LEU A 9 13.46 9.88 9.50
CA LEU A 9 13.35 9.88 10.96
C LEU A 9 12.16 10.71 11.49
N SER A 10 11.79 11.81 10.84
CA SER A 10 10.64 12.62 11.30
C SER A 10 9.32 11.87 11.09
N LEU A 11 9.19 11.14 9.98
CA LEU A 11 8.04 10.27 9.72
C LEU A 11 7.93 9.14 10.76
N VAL A 12 9.06 8.55 11.15
CA VAL A 12 9.10 7.53 12.22
C VAL A 12 8.67 8.13 13.56
N LEU A 13 9.14 9.32 13.93
CA LEU A 13 8.74 9.98 15.17
C LEU A 13 7.22 10.25 15.20
N ILE A 14 6.67 10.75 14.10
CA ILE A 14 5.23 11.00 13.97
C ILE A 14 4.45 9.69 14.09
N LEU A 15 4.91 8.61 13.45
CA LEU A 15 4.30 7.29 13.54
C LEU A 15 4.27 6.78 14.99
N VAL A 16 5.37 6.96 15.73
CA VAL A 16 5.44 6.58 17.15
C VAL A 16 4.41 7.36 17.98
N ILE A 17 4.26 8.67 17.74
CA ILE A 17 3.24 9.49 18.43
C ILE A 17 1.83 8.99 18.11
N ILE A 18 1.53 8.72 16.84
CA ILE A 18 0.22 8.17 16.43
C ILE A 18 -0.04 6.83 17.13
N LEU A 19 0.96 5.94 17.17
CA LEU A 19 0.86 4.67 17.86
C LEU A 19 0.64 4.82 19.37
N ALA A 20 1.26 5.81 20.00
CA ALA A 20 1.07 6.10 21.42
C ALA A 20 -0.34 6.65 21.73
N LEU A 21 -0.89 7.50 20.85
CA LEU A 21 -2.22 8.10 21.03
C LEU A 21 -3.35 7.10 20.74
N PHE A 22 -3.25 6.36 19.64
CA PHE A 22 -4.31 5.45 19.17
C PHE A 22 -4.13 4.01 19.64
N GLY A 23 -2.93 3.65 20.10
CA GLY A 23 -2.54 2.27 20.38
C GLY A 23 -2.29 1.45 19.11
N THR A 24 -1.53 0.37 19.24
CA THR A 24 -1.24 -0.56 18.13
C THR A 24 -2.45 -1.40 17.72
N GLY A 25 -3.40 -1.65 18.63
CA GLY A 25 -4.57 -2.48 18.39
C GLY A 25 -5.54 -1.90 17.34
N LYS A 26 -5.86 -0.60 17.45
CA LYS A 26 -6.71 0.10 16.47
C LYS A 26 -6.05 0.17 15.10
N LEU A 27 -4.75 0.48 15.06
CA LEU A 27 -4.00 0.55 13.82
C LEU A 27 -3.88 -0.81 13.12
N LYS A 28 -3.73 -1.91 13.88
CA LYS A 28 -3.72 -3.26 13.32
C LYS A 28 -5.06 -3.64 12.69
N ASN A 29 -6.17 -3.34 13.37
CA ASN A 29 -7.51 -3.71 12.87
C ASN A 29 -7.82 -2.96 11.55
N ILE A 30 -7.60 -1.64 11.55
CA ILE A 30 -7.77 -0.78 10.36
C ILE A 30 -6.75 -1.14 9.27
N GLY A 31 -5.49 -1.37 9.63
CA GLY A 31 -4.43 -1.73 8.70
C GLY A 31 -4.66 -3.08 8.01
N SER A 32 -5.26 -4.06 8.70
CA SER A 32 -5.62 -5.34 8.10
C SER A 32 -6.72 -5.19 7.04
N ASP A 33 -7.73 -4.37 7.32
CA ASP A 33 -8.85 -4.12 6.40
C ASP A 33 -8.39 -3.33 5.17
N LEU A 34 -7.65 -2.24 5.37
CA LEU A 34 -7.06 -1.47 4.27
C LEU A 34 -6.05 -2.32 3.48
N GLY A 35 -5.24 -3.13 4.16
CA GLY A 35 -4.25 -4.00 3.52
C GLY A 35 -4.90 -5.02 2.59
N ASN A 36 -6.02 -5.62 3.02
CA ASN A 36 -6.79 -6.51 2.16
C ASN A 36 -7.38 -5.74 0.96
N ALA A 37 -8.00 -4.58 1.16
CA ALA A 37 -8.53 -3.78 0.06
C ALA A 37 -7.46 -3.39 -0.97
N ILE A 38 -6.29 -2.94 -0.52
CA ILE A 38 -5.15 -2.59 -1.38
C ILE A 38 -4.60 -3.84 -2.09
N LYS A 39 -4.57 -5.00 -1.43
CA LYS A 39 -4.15 -6.27 -2.06
C LYS A 39 -5.08 -6.67 -3.21
N HIS A 40 -6.39 -6.53 -3.04
CA HIS A 40 -7.37 -6.79 -4.10
C HIS A 40 -7.22 -5.77 -5.24
N PHE A 41 -7.08 -4.48 -4.91
CA PHE A 41 -6.86 -3.42 -5.90
C PHE A 41 -5.58 -3.66 -6.72
N ARG A 42 -4.47 -4.02 -6.06
CA ARG A 42 -3.23 -4.38 -6.74
C ARG A 42 -3.42 -5.59 -7.65
N ARG A 43 -4.12 -6.65 -7.21
CA ARG A 43 -4.38 -7.83 -8.06
C ARG A 43 -5.18 -7.47 -9.30
N ALA A 44 -6.24 -6.68 -9.19
CA ALA A 44 -7.05 -6.26 -10.34
C ALA A 44 -6.20 -5.52 -11.38
N ILE A 45 -5.39 -4.55 -10.94
CA ILE A 45 -4.49 -3.80 -11.85
C ILE A 45 -3.45 -4.71 -12.52
N ASN A 46 -2.93 -5.72 -11.81
CA ASN A 46 -1.96 -6.66 -12.39
C ASN A 46 -2.63 -7.71 -13.28
N GLU A 47 -3.87 -8.13 -13.00
CA GLU A 47 -4.65 -9.05 -13.84
C GLU A 47 -5.08 -8.40 -15.15
N ASP A 48 -5.41 -7.10 -15.14
CA ASP A 48 -5.64 -6.33 -16.37
C ASP A 48 -4.36 -6.25 -17.21
N SER A 49 -3.19 -6.08 -16.57
CA SER A 49 -1.89 -6.06 -17.26
C SER A 49 -1.48 -7.43 -17.84
N ASP A 50 -1.83 -8.54 -17.18
CA ASP A 50 -1.49 -9.91 -17.61
C ASP A 50 -2.50 -10.50 -18.62
N ASN A 51 -3.69 -9.89 -18.76
CA ASN A 51 -4.67 -10.25 -19.80
C ASN A 51 -4.36 -9.66 -21.17
N ASP A 52 -3.62 -8.54 -21.25
CA ASP A 52 -3.16 -7.99 -22.53
C ASP A 52 -2.04 -8.84 -23.16
N GLU A 53 -1.19 -9.52 -22.37
CA GLU A 53 -0.13 -10.39 -22.89
C GLU A 53 -0.59 -11.80 -23.31
N LYS A 54 -1.75 -12.27 -22.81
CA LYS A 54 -2.26 -13.63 -23.11
C LYS A 54 -3.20 -13.71 -24.32
N LYS A 55 -3.53 -12.59 -24.96
CA LYS A 55 -4.39 -12.57 -26.15
C LYS A 55 -3.65 -12.73 -27.48
N ASP A 56 -2.32 -12.69 -27.49
CA ASP A 56 -1.49 -12.76 -28.72
C ASP A 56 -0.91 -14.15 -29.04
N LYS A 57 -1.14 -15.17 -28.17
CA LYS A 57 -0.58 -16.53 -28.35
C LYS A 57 -1.61 -17.63 -28.69
N LYS A 58 -2.85 -17.26 -29.03
CA LYS A 58 -3.93 -18.24 -29.36
C LYS A 58 -4.55 -18.02 -30.74
N SER A 59 -3.81 -17.44 -31.69
CA SER A 59 -4.28 -17.25 -33.07
C SER A 59 -3.25 -17.59 -34.16
N SER A 60 -2.20 -18.35 -33.83
CA SER A 60 -1.32 -19.00 -34.82
C SER A 60 -1.49 -20.51 -34.78
#